data_AF-A0A7X9UBI4-F1
#
_entry.id   AF-A0A7X9UBI4-F1
#
_cell.length_a   1.000
_cell.length_b   1.000
_cell.length_c   1.000
_cell.angle_alpha   90.00
_cell.angle_beta   90.00
_cell.angle_gamma   90.00
#
_symmetry.space_group_name_H-M   'P 1'
#
loop_
_entity.id
_entity.type
_entity.pdbx_description
1 polymer ?
#
loop_
_entity_poly.entity_id
_entity_poly.type
_entity_poly.pdbx_seq_one_letter_code
_entity_poly.pdbx_strand_id
1 'polypeptide(L)'
;MDEMRADEDSASARTDLSEALRESEAMRLSMAEALSESVAYTEMMHKTSEAVYASMAPALEAVADSIKSITAGVRLDSIHAVLDSINSSGWLSSYRASEVVKVVSAQQELLAACTASLQTPAIRDMADRFASKDYLGVYESLASSLSGLTVRGPDIALLGNVGGLVDSLGDFGYGGSMPRGTKTFVRDLSKASLERLSVSENVSVDIKGKRLLATDAETDSGACNCVGDDSGEISANVRSFNVLTSSLSFLEGLTEVDMMKLQQLCSDDPAFAKDCKAGRIIWETVRDWRDTISFDRPVYYHARLKPAGTVPYLKDDMAKAPRLFVKAGRFNGPQKAYYYFSDTEHGAMQEIGKHGSEDEAQVAEIEGKRDVRLIDLSGVGRGTNYFLKYLRFPFTNTNQVIPPEYLVPNFVAQCCRHAGIDGIKYYGSKTYSNYVVWDDGLFRIASMRVVPIE
;
A
#
# COMPACT_ATOMS: atom_id res chain seq x y z
N MET A 1 85.17 54.26 2.63
CA MET A 1 83.76 54.69 2.49
C MET A 1 82.79 53.50 2.34
N ASP A 2 83.20 52.28 2.73
CA ASP A 2 82.33 51.09 2.76
C ASP A 2 82.12 50.53 4.18
N GLU A 3 82.83 50.99 5.21
CA GLU A 3 82.67 50.49 6.59
C GLU A 3 81.59 51.21 7.39
N MET A 4 81.16 52.41 6.99
CA MET A 4 80.17 53.20 7.74
C MET A 4 78.71 52.80 7.48
N ARG A 5 78.42 52.10 6.37
CA ARG A 5 77.06 51.62 6.05
C ARG A 5 76.72 50.28 6.72
N ALA A 6 77.71 49.49 7.10
CA ALA A 6 77.49 48.19 7.74
C ALA A 6 77.11 48.31 9.23
N ASP A 7 77.53 49.38 9.91
CA ASP A 7 77.28 49.57 11.35
C ASP A 7 75.90 50.17 11.67
N GLU A 8 75.36 51.04 10.79
CA GLU A 8 73.99 51.56 10.94
C GLU A 8 72.93 50.49 10.64
N ASP A 9 73.15 49.65 9.62
CA ASP A 9 72.27 48.50 9.32
C ASP A 9 72.32 47.43 10.43
N SER A 10 73.49 47.25 11.07
CA SER A 10 73.69 46.34 12.21
C SER A 10 72.97 46.81 13.49
N ALA A 11 72.96 48.12 13.76
CA ALA A 11 72.28 48.70 14.92
C ALA A 11 70.76 48.67 14.76
N SER A 12 70.24 49.03 13.58
CA SER A 12 68.79 48.93 13.24
C SER A 12 68.33 47.48 13.30
N ALA A 13 69.06 46.55 12.68
CA ALA A 13 68.71 45.13 12.72
C ALA A 13 68.72 44.54 14.14
N ARG A 14 69.60 45.02 15.03
CA ARG A 14 69.61 44.60 16.44
C ARG A 14 68.43 45.15 17.23
N THR A 15 67.96 46.37 16.92
CA THR A 15 66.78 46.94 17.56
C THR A 15 65.52 46.23 17.08
N ASP A 16 65.38 46.02 15.78
CA ASP A 16 64.27 45.28 15.16
C ASP A 16 64.20 43.82 15.67
N LEU A 17 65.35 43.15 15.82
CA LEU A 17 65.40 41.79 16.37
C LEU A 17 64.97 41.75 17.84
N SER A 18 65.35 42.76 18.64
CA SER A 18 64.98 42.84 20.05
C SER A 18 63.49 43.14 20.25
N GLU A 19 62.90 43.96 19.38
CA GLU A 19 61.48 44.28 19.40
C GLU A 19 60.64 43.10 18.92
N ALA A 20 61.06 42.44 17.84
CA ALA A 20 60.44 41.19 17.37
C ALA A 20 60.50 40.06 18.40
N LEU A 21 61.58 39.96 19.18
CA LEU A 21 61.69 38.98 20.26
C LEU A 21 60.68 39.29 21.39
N ARG A 22 60.51 40.57 21.73
CA ARG A 22 59.59 41.03 22.78
C ARG A 22 58.13 40.84 22.37
N GLU A 23 57.79 41.11 21.11
CA GLU A 23 56.47 40.83 20.55
C GLU A 23 56.18 39.33 20.49
N SER A 24 57.18 38.51 20.14
CA SER A 24 57.07 37.04 20.16
C SER A 24 56.84 36.48 21.56
N GLU A 25 57.53 37.01 22.58
CA GLU A 25 57.28 36.64 23.99
C GLU A 25 55.89 37.06 24.46
N ALA A 26 55.45 38.28 24.14
CA ALA A 26 54.11 38.76 24.47
C ALA A 26 53.01 37.93 23.79
N MET A 27 53.21 37.56 22.52
CA MET A 27 52.30 36.71 21.77
C MET A 27 52.24 35.29 22.34
N ARG A 28 53.38 34.72 22.77
CA ARG A 28 53.41 33.41 23.44
C ARG A 28 52.71 33.42 24.79
N LEU A 29 52.84 34.51 25.55
CA LEU A 29 52.16 34.67 26.84
C LEU A 29 50.64 34.79 26.64
N SER A 30 50.19 35.59 25.66
CA SER A 30 48.78 35.73 25.28
C SER A 30 48.18 34.42 24.76
N MET A 31 48.93 33.67 23.94
CA MET A 31 48.51 32.34 23.49
C MET A 31 48.41 31.34 24.65
N ALA A 32 49.30 31.41 25.64
CA ALA A 32 49.25 30.54 26.82
C ALA A 32 48.05 30.86 27.72
N GLU A 33 47.71 32.14 27.90
CA GLU A 33 46.47 32.56 28.60
C GLU A 33 45.23 32.10 27.83
N ALA A 34 45.17 32.31 26.52
CA ALA A 34 44.06 31.85 25.68
C ALA A 34 43.91 30.31 25.69
N LEU A 35 45.02 29.56 25.71
CA LEU A 35 44.99 28.10 25.85
C LEU A 35 44.47 27.69 27.23
N SER A 36 44.88 28.39 28.30
CA SER A 36 44.45 28.11 29.66
C SER A 36 42.95 28.40 29.85
N GLU A 37 42.44 29.48 29.28
CA GLU A 37 41.01 29.80 29.27
C GLU A 37 40.21 28.79 28.43
N SER A 38 40.75 28.36 27.29
CA SER A 38 40.16 27.30 26.45
C SER A 38 40.09 25.96 27.20
N VAL A 39 41.15 25.57 27.92
CA VAL A 39 41.18 24.35 28.72
C VAL A 39 40.18 24.44 29.88
N ALA A 40 40.12 25.58 30.59
CA ALA A 40 39.14 25.82 31.64
C ALA A 40 37.70 25.78 31.12
N TYR A 41 37.44 26.34 29.93
CA TYR A 41 36.13 26.27 29.26
C TYR A 41 35.77 24.83 28.86
N THR A 42 36.74 24.07 28.35
CA THR A 42 36.54 22.66 27.98
C THR A 42 36.29 21.80 29.21
N GLU A 43 36.99 22.06 30.31
CA GLU A 43 36.82 21.37 31.58
C GLU A 43 35.49 21.76 32.27
N MET A 44 35.06 23.02 32.14
CA MET A 44 33.74 23.48 32.58
C MET A 44 32.62 22.83 31.76
N MET A 45 32.76 22.76 30.43
CA MET A 45 31.80 22.07 29.55
C MET A 45 31.76 20.57 29.83
N HIS A 46 32.91 19.95 30.11
CA HIS A 46 32.97 18.54 30.49
C HIS A 46 32.31 18.29 31.86
N LYS A 47 32.57 19.14 32.87
CA LYS A 47 31.90 19.08 34.18
C LYS A 47 30.41 19.37 34.10
N THR A 48 29.98 20.24 33.20
CA THR A 48 28.54 20.54 32.97
C THR A 48 27.87 19.34 32.27
N SER A 49 28.53 18.74 31.29
CA SER A 49 28.11 17.48 30.66
C SER A 49 28.03 16.33 31.66
N GLU A 50 29.04 16.14 32.51
CA GLU A 50 29.04 15.14 33.57
C GLU A 50 27.98 15.42 34.64
N ALA A 51 27.77 16.66 35.03
CA ALA A 51 26.72 17.04 35.98
C ALA A 51 25.31 16.79 35.42
N VAL A 52 25.10 17.05 34.13
CA VAL A 52 23.84 16.73 33.43
C VAL A 52 23.67 15.21 33.37
N TYR A 53 24.69 14.46 32.94
CA TYR A 53 24.66 12.99 32.94
C TYR A 53 24.41 12.40 34.33
N ALA A 54 25.09 12.90 35.36
CA ALA A 54 24.94 12.46 36.75
C ALA A 54 23.56 12.80 37.32
N SER A 55 22.97 13.95 36.92
CA SER A 55 21.60 14.30 37.31
C SER A 55 20.55 13.41 36.63
N MET A 56 20.86 12.89 35.45
CA MET A 56 19.98 12.04 34.66
C MET A 56 20.18 10.55 34.91
N ALA A 57 21.36 10.12 35.36
CA ALA A 57 21.70 8.72 35.61
C ALA A 57 20.68 8.00 36.51
N PRO A 58 20.19 8.58 37.63
CA PRO A 58 19.16 7.94 38.45
C PRO A 58 17.82 7.76 37.71
N ALA A 59 17.48 8.69 36.82
CA ALA A 59 16.27 8.60 36.00
C ALA A 59 16.43 7.55 34.89
N LEU A 60 17.61 7.46 34.28
CA LEU A 60 17.94 6.44 33.27
C LEU A 60 17.99 5.04 33.88
N GLU A 61 18.53 4.90 35.09
CA GLU A 61 18.59 3.64 35.84
C GLU A 61 17.19 3.19 36.27
N ALA A 62 16.34 4.12 36.75
CA ALA A 62 14.93 3.83 37.04
C ALA A 62 14.11 3.46 35.79
N VAL A 63 14.42 4.06 34.63
CA VAL A 63 13.85 3.70 33.33
C VAL A 63 14.32 2.31 32.90
N ALA A 64 15.62 2.03 32.99
CA ALA A 64 16.19 0.73 32.65
C ALA A 64 15.61 -0.38 33.53
N ASP A 65 15.40 -0.13 34.82
CA ASP A 65 14.82 -1.09 35.76
C ASP A 65 13.30 -1.26 35.54
N SER A 66 12.57 -0.20 35.19
CA SER A 66 11.16 -0.31 34.75
C SER A 66 11.04 -1.11 33.45
N ILE A 67 11.95 -0.93 32.49
CA ILE A 67 11.94 -1.66 31.21
C ILE A 67 12.36 -3.14 31.41
N LYS A 68 13.36 -3.41 32.26
CA LYS A 68 13.73 -4.79 32.67
C LYS A 68 12.54 -5.53 33.29
N SER A 69 11.72 -4.82 34.07
CA SER A 69 10.50 -5.37 34.68
C SER A 69 9.39 -5.66 33.64
N ILE A 70 9.39 -4.98 32.49
CA ILE A 70 8.32 -5.06 31.49
C ILE A 70 8.64 -6.08 30.39
N THR A 71 9.92 -6.34 30.08
CA THR A 71 10.28 -7.24 28.96
C THR A 71 11.65 -7.89 29.17
N ALA A 72 11.67 -9.19 29.46
CA ALA A 72 12.88 -10.00 29.68
C ALA A 72 13.76 -10.23 28.42
N GLY A 73 13.60 -9.42 27.36
CA GLY A 73 14.24 -9.64 26.06
C GLY A 73 15.05 -8.47 25.50
N VAL A 74 15.07 -7.30 26.15
CA VAL A 74 15.78 -6.13 25.61
C VAL A 74 17.25 -6.16 26.02
N ARG A 75 18.17 -6.14 25.05
CA ARG A 75 19.61 -5.98 25.32
C ARG A 75 19.87 -4.55 25.83
N LEU A 76 20.37 -4.41 27.05
CA LEU A 76 20.67 -3.10 27.70
C LEU A 76 21.48 -2.16 26.79
N ASP A 77 22.39 -2.71 25.99
CA ASP A 77 23.27 -1.93 25.11
C ASP A 77 22.50 -1.14 24.04
N SER A 78 21.35 -1.66 23.59
CA SER A 78 20.48 -0.96 22.64
C SER A 78 19.74 0.21 23.30
N ILE A 79 19.43 0.10 24.60
CA ILE A 79 18.79 1.18 25.36
C ILE A 79 19.77 2.32 25.58
N HIS A 80 20.99 2.04 26.04
CA HIS A 80 22.03 3.06 26.24
C HIS A 80 22.35 3.80 24.93
N ALA A 81 22.44 3.09 23.82
CA ALA A 81 22.68 3.72 22.52
C ALA A 81 21.55 4.65 22.06
N VAL A 82 20.28 4.30 22.31
CA VAL A 82 19.14 5.20 22.03
C VAL A 82 19.22 6.44 22.91
N LEU A 83 19.51 6.28 24.21
CA LEU A 83 19.64 7.38 25.14
C LEU A 83 20.76 8.36 24.75
N ASP A 84 21.92 7.83 24.35
CA ASP A 84 23.05 8.63 23.88
C ASP A 84 22.73 9.38 22.58
N SER A 85 21.96 8.77 21.67
CA SER A 85 21.47 9.43 20.46
C SER A 85 20.52 10.59 20.78
N ILE A 86 19.58 10.41 21.71
CA ILE A 86 18.69 11.50 22.15
C ILE A 86 19.51 12.60 22.87
N ASN A 87 20.52 12.23 23.65
CA ASN A 87 21.36 13.19 24.37
C ASN A 87 22.21 14.04 23.43
N SER A 88 22.87 13.41 22.45
CA SER A 88 23.70 14.09 21.45
C SER A 88 22.91 15.05 20.56
N SER A 89 21.61 14.81 20.36
CA SER A 89 20.71 15.75 19.66
C SER A 89 20.29 16.97 20.50
N GLY A 90 20.56 16.99 21.82
CA GLY A 90 20.19 18.08 22.73
C GLY A 90 18.74 18.03 23.24
N TRP A 91 18.00 16.97 22.93
CA TRP A 91 16.54 16.85 23.17
C TRP A 91 16.15 16.46 24.61
N LEU A 92 17.09 15.96 25.40
CA LEU A 92 16.80 15.38 26.70
C LEU A 92 16.47 16.39 27.81
N SER A 93 16.77 17.68 27.62
CA SER A 93 16.54 18.72 28.63
C SER A 93 15.06 18.91 28.98
N SER A 94 14.12 18.39 28.17
CA SER A 94 12.67 18.58 28.31
C SER A 94 11.83 17.31 28.52
N TYR A 95 12.43 16.11 28.51
CA TYR A 95 11.67 14.84 28.44
C TYR A 95 11.65 14.06 29.76
N ARG A 96 10.46 13.56 30.14
CA ARG A 96 10.27 12.71 31.33
C ARG A 96 10.65 11.26 31.04
N ALA A 97 11.05 10.52 32.08
CA ALA A 97 11.33 9.08 32.05
C ALA A 97 10.28 8.24 31.28
N SER A 98 9.00 8.54 31.46
CA SER A 98 7.89 7.86 30.76
C SER A 98 7.89 8.08 29.25
N GLU A 99 8.37 9.23 28.77
CA GLU A 99 8.43 9.53 27.34
C GLU A 99 9.63 8.85 26.67
N VAL A 100 10.74 8.71 27.39
CA VAL A 100 11.91 7.94 26.94
C VAL A 100 11.54 6.47 26.70
N VAL A 101 10.76 5.86 27.60
CA VAL A 101 10.24 4.48 27.42
C VAL A 101 9.41 4.35 26.14
N LYS A 102 8.57 5.34 25.83
CA LYS A 102 7.77 5.34 24.60
C LYS A 102 8.64 5.39 23.35
N VAL A 103 9.66 6.25 23.33
CA VAL A 103 10.61 6.35 22.20
C VAL A 103 11.35 5.03 21.99
N VAL A 104 11.88 4.43 23.05
CA VAL A 104 12.57 3.12 22.97
C VAL A 104 11.64 2.03 22.44
N SER A 105 10.40 1.97 22.93
CA SER A 105 9.41 0.97 22.50
C SER A 105 9.05 1.16 21.02
N ALA A 106 8.81 2.41 20.59
CA ALA A 106 8.52 2.73 19.19
C ALA A 106 9.68 2.36 18.26
N GLN A 107 10.93 2.58 18.68
CA GLN A 107 12.13 2.20 17.92
C GLN A 107 12.27 0.68 17.78
N GLN A 108 11.90 -0.09 18.80
CA GLN A 108 11.91 -1.56 18.74
C GLN A 108 10.83 -2.10 17.81
N GLU A 109 9.61 -1.58 17.91
CA GLU A 109 8.52 -1.92 16.99
C GLU A 109 8.89 -1.57 15.55
N LEU A 110 9.52 -0.40 15.35
CA LEU A 110 10.00 0.04 14.05
C LEU A 110 11.08 -0.88 13.48
N LEU A 111 12.07 -1.28 14.28
CA LEU A 111 13.10 -2.24 13.87
C LEU A 111 12.50 -3.60 13.49
N ALA A 112 11.56 -4.11 14.29
CA ALA A 112 10.86 -5.35 13.99
C ALA A 112 10.08 -5.26 12.68
N ALA A 113 9.37 -4.15 12.46
CA ALA A 113 8.60 -3.90 11.24
C ALA A 113 9.51 -3.74 10.01
N CYS A 114 10.65 -3.07 10.13
CA CYS A 114 11.66 -2.98 9.07
C CYS A 114 12.20 -4.36 8.68
N THR A 115 12.41 -5.24 9.67
CA THR A 115 12.91 -6.61 9.44
C THR A 115 11.87 -7.49 8.76
N ALA A 116 10.59 -7.29 9.06
CA ALA A 116 9.48 -8.06 8.50
C ALA A 116 9.00 -7.55 7.12
N SER A 117 9.43 -6.35 6.72
CA SER A 117 9.01 -5.71 5.47
C SER A 117 9.98 -5.99 4.32
N LEU A 118 9.47 -5.89 3.10
CA LEU A 118 10.28 -5.88 1.89
C LEU A 118 11.31 -4.75 1.95
N GLN A 119 12.57 -5.05 1.59
CA GLN A 119 13.70 -4.13 1.73
C GLN A 119 13.76 -3.09 0.61
N THR A 120 12.90 -2.07 0.72
CA THR A 120 12.99 -0.86 -0.11
C THR A 120 14.26 -0.07 0.22
N PRO A 121 14.74 0.82 -0.66
CA PRO A 121 15.84 1.74 -0.34
C PRO A 121 15.69 2.49 0.99
N ALA A 122 14.46 2.92 1.34
CA ALA A 122 14.22 3.61 2.61
C ALA A 122 14.35 2.65 3.79
N ILE A 123 13.75 1.46 3.71
CA ILE A 123 13.79 0.44 4.77
C ILE A 123 15.21 -0.09 4.97
N ARG A 124 15.98 -0.22 3.89
CA ARG A 124 17.39 -0.61 3.95
C ARG A 124 18.23 0.45 4.64
N ASP A 125 18.06 1.72 4.28
CA ASP A 125 18.75 2.84 4.94
C ASP A 125 18.39 2.90 6.43
N MET A 126 17.12 2.66 6.78
CA MET A 126 16.69 2.55 8.18
C MET A 126 17.40 1.39 8.90
N ALA A 127 17.49 0.21 8.27
CA ALA A 127 18.18 -0.94 8.85
C ALA A 127 19.68 -0.67 9.06
N ASP A 128 20.34 -0.03 8.10
CA ASP A 128 21.76 0.35 8.19
C ASP A 128 22.00 1.39 9.29
N ARG A 129 21.07 2.34 9.47
CA ARG A 129 21.10 3.32 10.57
C ARG A 129 20.84 2.68 11.92
N PHE A 130 19.91 1.72 12.01
CA PHE A 130 19.72 0.92 13.22
C PHE A 130 21.01 0.16 13.59
N ALA A 131 21.69 -0.45 12.62
CA ALA A 131 22.95 -1.15 12.84
C ALA A 131 24.07 -0.20 13.30
N SER A 132 24.06 1.02 12.77
CA SER A 132 25.01 2.09 13.12
C SER A 132 24.62 2.88 14.37
N LYS A 133 23.52 2.51 15.04
CA LYS A 133 22.96 3.17 16.24
C LYS A 133 22.50 4.62 16.02
N ASP A 134 22.20 4.99 14.78
CA ASP A 134 21.62 6.27 14.41
C ASP A 134 20.09 6.21 14.45
N TYR A 135 19.52 6.14 15.65
CA TYR A 135 18.08 5.92 15.86
C TYR A 135 17.20 7.12 15.46
N LEU A 136 17.74 8.35 15.51
CA LEU A 136 17.04 9.55 15.06
C LEU A 136 17.04 9.65 13.54
N GLY A 137 18.17 9.37 12.90
CA GLY A 137 18.28 9.36 11.44
C GLY A 137 17.39 8.32 10.76
N VAL A 138 16.95 7.27 11.46
CA VAL A 138 15.94 6.32 10.97
C VAL A 138 14.65 7.03 10.54
N TYR A 139 14.22 8.08 11.26
CA TYR A 139 13.02 8.83 10.90
C TYR A 139 13.23 9.67 9.63
N GLU A 140 14.46 10.12 9.36
CA GLU A 140 14.81 10.86 8.14
C GLU A 140 14.66 9.99 6.89
N SER A 141 15.12 8.75 6.95
CA SER A 141 15.02 7.77 5.87
C SER A 141 13.56 7.56 5.46
N LEU A 142 12.68 7.38 6.45
CA LEU A 142 11.25 7.21 6.21
C LEU A 142 10.60 8.52 5.71
N ALA A 143 10.89 9.65 6.35
CA ALA A 143 10.37 10.96 5.96
C ALA A 143 10.75 11.33 4.51
N SER A 144 11.98 11.01 4.10
CA SER A 144 12.44 11.19 2.73
C SER A 144 11.60 10.40 1.73
N SER A 145 11.30 9.12 2.03
CA SER A 145 10.43 8.30 1.19
C SER A 145 9.00 8.83 1.07
N LEU A 146 8.48 9.42 2.16
CA LEU A 146 7.12 9.94 2.22
C LEU A 146 6.93 11.25 1.46
N SER A 147 8.01 12.00 1.21
CA SER A 147 7.96 13.30 0.52
C SER A 147 7.59 13.21 -0.97
N GLY A 148 7.59 12.01 -1.54
CA GLY A 148 7.24 11.76 -2.94
C GLY A 148 5.75 11.97 -3.27
N LEU A 149 5.45 12.15 -4.57
CA LEU A 149 4.07 12.17 -5.09
C LEU A 149 3.39 10.80 -4.99
N THR A 150 4.17 9.73 -5.10
CA THR A 150 3.78 8.34 -4.94
C THR A 150 4.74 7.67 -3.96
N VAL A 151 4.20 6.95 -2.98
CA VAL A 151 4.99 6.27 -1.95
C VAL A 151 4.90 4.77 -2.13
N ARG A 152 6.00 4.03 -1.96
CA ARG A 152 5.98 2.57 -2.05
C ARG A 152 5.10 1.95 -0.95
N GLY A 153 4.41 0.88 -1.30
CA GLY A 153 3.51 0.14 -0.42
C GLY A 153 4.15 -0.25 0.92
N PRO A 154 5.37 -0.85 0.94
CA PRO A 154 6.04 -1.19 2.19
C PRO A 154 6.32 0.01 3.10
N ASP A 155 6.69 1.15 2.51
CA ASP A 155 7.01 2.37 3.25
C ASP A 155 5.73 2.97 3.89
N ILE A 156 4.58 2.86 3.21
CA ILE A 156 3.26 3.19 3.79
C ILE A 156 2.82 2.17 4.85
N ALA A 157 3.08 0.89 4.64
CA ALA A 157 2.71 -0.17 5.57
C ALA A 157 3.40 0.02 6.92
N LEU A 158 4.65 0.46 6.95
CA LEU A 158 5.38 0.79 8.18
C LEU A 158 4.64 1.82 9.04
N LEU A 159 4.08 2.86 8.43
CA LEU A 159 3.31 3.88 9.16
C LEU A 159 2.07 3.32 9.86
N GLY A 160 1.43 2.29 9.28
CA GLY A 160 0.25 1.68 9.85
C GLY A 160 0.54 0.53 10.81
N ASN A 161 1.63 -0.20 10.59
CA ASN A 161 2.00 -1.36 11.40
C ASN A 161 2.72 -0.97 12.71
N VAL A 162 3.33 0.21 12.78
CA VAL A 162 3.99 0.72 13.98
C VAL A 162 3.10 1.75 14.67
N GLY A 163 2.69 1.44 15.91
CA GLY A 163 1.72 2.24 16.65
C GLY A 163 2.24 3.65 16.93
N GLY A 164 1.49 4.68 16.53
CA GLY A 164 1.83 6.09 16.83
C GLY A 164 2.96 6.67 15.98
N LEU A 165 3.57 5.91 15.05
CA LEU A 165 4.68 6.37 14.22
C LEU A 165 4.33 7.61 13.38
N VAL A 166 3.11 7.64 12.85
CA VAL A 166 2.58 8.80 12.09
C VAL A 166 2.57 10.08 12.95
N ASP A 167 2.28 9.95 14.24
CA ASP A 167 2.25 11.08 15.17
C ASP A 167 3.66 11.46 15.60
N SER A 168 4.51 10.47 15.90
CA SER A 168 5.92 10.69 16.27
C SER A 168 6.72 11.41 15.18
N LEU A 169 6.49 11.12 13.90
CA LEU A 169 7.14 11.87 12.81
C LEU A 169 6.83 13.37 12.85
N GLY A 170 5.62 13.74 13.28
CA GLY A 170 5.25 15.13 13.51
C GLY A 170 6.02 15.74 14.68
N ASP A 171 6.08 15.02 15.80
CA ASP A 171 6.76 15.46 17.03
C ASP A 171 8.28 15.64 16.83
N PHE A 172 8.90 14.82 15.96
CA PHE A 172 10.32 14.93 15.59
C PHE A 172 10.61 16.00 14.53
N GLY A 173 9.63 16.81 14.14
CA GLY A 173 9.82 17.90 13.16
C GLY A 173 9.76 17.47 11.69
N TYR A 174 9.50 16.20 11.41
CA TYR A 174 9.34 15.66 10.05
C TYR A 174 7.90 15.73 9.54
N GLY A 175 6.99 16.40 10.26
CA GLY A 175 5.58 16.54 9.88
C GLY A 175 5.36 17.19 8.51
N GLY A 176 6.29 18.06 8.06
CA GLY A 176 6.26 18.68 6.74
C GLY A 176 6.59 17.74 5.58
N SER A 177 7.19 16.59 5.86
CA SER A 177 7.57 15.58 4.86
C SER A 177 6.41 14.68 4.45
N MET A 178 5.28 14.72 5.17
CA MET A 178 4.11 13.89 4.88
C MET A 178 3.11 14.63 3.97
N PRO A 179 2.67 14.01 2.87
CA PRO A 179 1.57 14.54 2.07
C PRO A 179 0.30 14.75 2.88
N ARG A 180 -0.46 15.79 2.54
CA ARG A 180 -1.74 16.05 3.21
C ARG A 180 -2.68 14.85 2.99
N GLY A 181 -3.17 14.28 4.09
CA GLY A 181 -4.09 13.14 4.06
C GLY A 181 -3.45 11.78 4.38
N THR A 182 -2.11 11.69 4.53
CA THR A 182 -1.40 10.45 4.88
C THR A 182 -1.99 9.78 6.13
N LYS A 183 -2.19 10.54 7.21
CA LYS A 183 -2.76 10.00 8.46
C LYS A 183 -4.14 9.37 8.26
N THR A 184 -5.00 10.02 7.48
CA THR A 184 -6.33 9.48 7.17
C THR A 184 -6.23 8.24 6.29
N PHE A 185 -5.39 8.29 5.26
CA PHE A 185 -5.17 7.18 4.34
C PHE A 185 -4.68 5.91 5.06
N VAL A 186 -3.66 6.04 5.90
CA VAL A 186 -3.11 4.92 6.68
C VAL A 186 -4.16 4.35 7.64
N ARG A 187 -4.95 5.22 8.30
CA ARG A 187 -6.01 4.78 9.20
C ARG A 187 -7.17 4.07 8.49
N ASP A 188 -7.38 4.39 7.22
CA ASP A 188 -8.42 3.76 6.41
C ASP A 188 -7.97 2.37 5.90
N LEU A 189 -6.69 1.98 5.99
CA LEU A 189 -6.21 0.63 5.66
C LEU A 189 -6.47 -0.35 6.81
N SER A 190 -6.92 -1.56 6.48
CA SER A 190 -7.06 -2.64 7.46
C SER A 190 -5.69 -3.26 7.82
N LYS A 191 -5.62 -3.94 8.96
CA LYS A 191 -4.39 -4.65 9.38
C LYS A 191 -3.89 -5.64 8.31
N ALA A 192 -4.80 -6.43 7.75
CA ALA A 192 -4.46 -7.38 6.68
C ALA A 192 -3.93 -6.67 5.40
N SER A 193 -4.50 -5.51 5.07
CA SER A 193 -4.01 -4.67 3.97
C SER A 193 -2.61 -4.14 4.21
N LEU A 194 -2.30 -3.69 5.43
CA LEU A 194 -0.97 -3.25 5.82
C LEU A 194 0.06 -4.39 5.77
N GLU A 195 -0.30 -5.58 6.26
CA GLU A 195 0.54 -6.80 6.17
C GLU A 195 0.79 -7.22 4.72
N ARG A 196 -0.20 -7.06 3.82
CA ARG A 196 0.00 -7.34 2.39
C ARG A 196 0.87 -6.30 1.71
N LEU A 197 0.73 -5.03 2.08
CA LEU A 197 1.54 -3.94 1.53
C LEU A 197 2.99 -4.02 1.97
N SER A 198 3.28 -4.46 3.19
CA SER A 198 4.66 -4.57 3.70
C SER A 198 5.54 -5.50 2.87
N VAL A 199 4.95 -6.46 2.15
CA VAL A 199 5.65 -7.44 1.31
C VAL A 199 5.40 -7.26 -0.20
N SER A 200 4.85 -6.10 -0.60
CA SER A 200 4.50 -5.84 -2.01
C SER A 200 5.58 -5.04 -2.73
N GLU A 201 6.25 -5.68 -3.68
CA GLU A 201 7.29 -5.05 -4.53
C GLU A 201 6.72 -4.02 -5.50
N ASN A 202 5.55 -4.32 -6.04
CA ASN A 202 5.00 -3.66 -7.22
C ASN A 202 3.85 -2.70 -6.89
N VAL A 203 3.60 -2.43 -5.62
CA VAL A 203 2.49 -1.56 -5.20
C VAL A 203 3.05 -0.25 -4.67
N SER A 204 2.59 0.84 -5.24
CA SER A 204 2.77 2.21 -4.78
C SER A 204 1.44 2.81 -4.35
N VAL A 205 1.49 3.97 -3.70
CA VAL A 205 0.34 4.62 -3.10
C VAL A 205 0.35 6.09 -3.50
N ASP A 206 -0.73 6.53 -4.13
CA ASP A 206 -1.04 7.94 -4.35
C ASP A 206 -1.97 8.41 -3.22
N ILE A 207 -1.36 9.06 -2.23
CA ILE A 207 -2.05 9.55 -1.03
C ILE A 207 -3.07 10.64 -1.40
N LYS A 208 -2.75 11.53 -2.35
CA LYS A 208 -3.64 12.63 -2.75
C LYS A 208 -4.87 12.10 -3.49
N GLY A 209 -4.65 11.15 -4.40
CA GLY A 209 -5.71 10.45 -5.14
C GLY A 209 -6.44 9.38 -4.32
N LYS A 210 -5.99 9.10 -3.09
CA LYS A 210 -6.52 8.03 -2.20
C LYS A 210 -6.60 6.68 -2.90
N ARG A 211 -5.57 6.34 -3.67
CA ARG A 211 -5.52 5.11 -4.48
C ARG A 211 -4.18 4.40 -4.32
N LEU A 212 -4.23 3.09 -4.43
CA LEU A 212 -3.08 2.23 -4.58
C LEU A 212 -2.84 2.02 -6.08
N LEU A 213 -1.59 2.10 -6.49
CA LEU A 213 -1.12 1.96 -7.86
C LEU A 213 -0.28 0.68 -7.91
N ALA A 214 -0.48 -0.21 -8.87
CA ALA A 214 0.40 -1.34 -9.09
C ALA A 214 1.04 -1.26 -10.48
N THR A 215 2.36 -1.31 -10.52
CA THR A 215 3.17 -1.37 -11.74
C THR A 215 3.48 -2.82 -12.06
N ASP A 216 3.24 -3.27 -13.29
CA ASP A 216 3.64 -4.61 -13.70
C ASP A 216 5.17 -4.76 -13.62
N ALA A 217 5.67 -5.72 -12.84
CA ALA A 217 7.00 -6.26 -13.08
C ALA A 217 6.95 -7.06 -14.39
N GLU A 218 7.94 -6.86 -15.26
CA GLU A 218 7.99 -7.39 -16.61
C GLU A 218 7.74 -8.92 -16.69
N THR A 219 6.89 -9.29 -17.65
CA THR A 219 6.86 -10.54 -18.42
C THR A 219 7.17 -11.85 -17.66
N ASP A 220 6.15 -12.41 -17.03
CA ASP A 220 5.91 -13.85 -17.15
C ASP A 220 4.80 -14.04 -18.19
N SER A 221 5.04 -14.90 -19.18
CA SER A 221 4.08 -15.33 -20.21
C SER A 221 2.99 -16.22 -19.60
N GLY A 222 2.27 -15.67 -18.63
CA GLY A 222 1.26 -16.33 -17.79
C GLY A 222 0.29 -15.30 -17.21
N ALA A 223 -0.46 -14.65 -18.11
CA ALA A 223 -1.70 -13.88 -17.93
C ALA A 223 -2.12 -13.52 -16.48
N CYS A 224 -1.73 -12.34 -15.98
CA CYS A 224 -2.40 -11.72 -14.83
C CYS A 224 -2.10 -10.21 -14.72
N ASN A 225 -2.90 -9.33 -15.31
CA ASN A 225 -2.73 -7.89 -15.07
C ASN A 225 -4.10 -7.19 -15.10
N CYS A 226 -4.31 -6.19 -14.26
CA CYS A 226 -5.55 -5.41 -14.19
C CYS A 226 -5.37 -4.04 -14.89
N VAL A 227 -6.36 -3.16 -14.74
CA VAL A 227 -6.63 -1.91 -15.48
C VAL A 227 -5.53 -0.83 -15.41
N GLY A 228 -4.67 -0.77 -16.42
CA GLY A 228 -3.88 0.41 -16.76
C GLY A 228 -4.73 1.53 -17.38
N ASP A 229 -4.47 2.79 -17.03
CA ASP A 229 -4.56 3.83 -18.07
C ASP A 229 -3.47 3.55 -19.14
N ASP A 230 -3.36 4.35 -20.21
CA ASP A 230 -2.40 4.11 -21.29
C ASP A 230 -0.91 4.03 -20.82
N SER A 231 -0.62 4.20 -19.52
CA SER A 231 0.68 3.94 -18.88
C SER A 231 0.91 2.50 -18.38
N GLY A 232 -0.13 1.66 -18.28
CA GLY A 232 -0.03 0.29 -17.71
C GLY A 232 -0.14 0.21 -16.19
N GLU A 233 -0.52 1.29 -15.48
CA GLU A 233 -0.68 1.31 -14.02
C GLU A 233 -2.09 0.91 -13.51
N ILE A 234 -2.15 -0.12 -12.68
CA ILE A 234 -3.40 -0.60 -12.06
C ILE A 234 -3.75 0.23 -10.85
N SER A 235 -4.92 0.87 -10.82
CA SER A 235 -5.37 1.61 -9.62
C SER A 235 -6.56 0.98 -8.88
N ALA A 236 -6.49 0.97 -7.55
CA ALA A 236 -7.58 0.57 -6.65
C ALA A 236 -7.77 1.59 -5.53
N ASN A 237 -9.01 1.91 -5.15
CA ASN A 237 -9.25 2.73 -3.96
C ASN A 237 -9.04 1.91 -2.67
N VAL A 238 -8.83 2.59 -1.53
CA VAL A 238 -8.53 1.96 -0.23
C VAL A 238 -9.62 0.98 0.22
N ARG A 239 -10.90 1.30 -0.02
CA ARG A 239 -12.01 0.43 0.36
C ARG A 239 -11.98 -0.86 -0.44
N SER A 240 -11.86 -0.78 -1.77
CA SER A 240 -11.71 -1.94 -2.64
C SER A 240 -10.48 -2.77 -2.26
N PHE A 241 -9.36 -2.14 -1.93
CA PHE A 241 -8.16 -2.87 -1.51
C PHE A 241 -8.34 -3.61 -0.17
N ASN A 242 -8.99 -2.98 0.81
CA ASN A 242 -9.35 -3.63 2.06
C ASN A 242 -10.26 -4.82 1.84
N VAL A 243 -11.33 -4.64 1.05
CA VAL A 243 -12.30 -5.69 0.72
C VAL A 243 -11.59 -6.88 0.07
N LEU A 244 -10.75 -6.61 -0.92
CA LEU A 244 -9.98 -7.63 -1.62
C LEU A 244 -9.06 -8.34 -0.64
N THR A 245 -8.33 -7.62 0.21
CA THR A 245 -7.35 -8.24 1.10
C THR A 245 -7.99 -9.05 2.21
N SER A 246 -9.01 -8.52 2.90
CA SER A 246 -9.64 -9.20 4.04
C SER A 246 -10.48 -10.41 3.63
N SER A 247 -11.21 -10.31 2.51
CA SER A 247 -12.14 -11.36 2.14
C SER A 247 -11.50 -12.42 1.25
N LEU A 248 -10.51 -12.05 0.42
CA LEU A 248 -9.76 -13.03 -0.35
C LEU A 248 -8.73 -13.77 0.48
N SER A 249 -8.19 -13.20 1.56
CA SER A 249 -7.23 -13.90 2.44
C SER A 249 -7.83 -15.15 3.09
N PHE A 250 -9.11 -15.11 3.50
CA PHE A 250 -9.81 -16.30 4.00
C PHE A 250 -9.97 -17.38 2.91
N LEU A 251 -10.09 -16.95 1.66
CA LEU A 251 -10.24 -17.84 0.49
C LEU A 251 -8.89 -18.32 -0.07
N GLU A 252 -7.78 -17.68 0.29
CA GLU A 252 -6.40 -18.12 -0.02
C GLU A 252 -6.04 -19.45 0.68
N GLY A 253 -6.73 -19.82 1.77
CA GLY A 253 -6.54 -21.11 2.46
C GLY A 253 -7.18 -22.32 1.75
N LEU A 254 -7.85 -22.12 0.63
CA LEU A 254 -8.45 -23.20 -0.17
C LEU A 254 -7.40 -23.81 -1.11
N THR A 255 -7.30 -25.15 -1.10
CA THR A 255 -6.39 -25.89 -1.98
C THR A 255 -7.04 -26.19 -3.33
N GLU A 256 -6.24 -26.54 -4.34
CA GLU A 256 -6.75 -27.02 -5.63
C GLU A 256 -7.72 -28.19 -5.47
N VAL A 257 -7.36 -29.17 -4.63
CA VAL A 257 -8.19 -30.36 -4.36
C VAL A 257 -9.55 -29.98 -3.76
N ASP A 258 -9.59 -28.97 -2.90
CA ASP A 258 -10.85 -28.47 -2.33
C ASP A 258 -11.74 -27.88 -3.44
N MET A 259 -11.14 -27.11 -4.35
CA MET A 259 -11.87 -26.49 -5.47
C MET A 259 -12.30 -27.50 -6.53
N MET A 260 -11.48 -28.53 -6.83
CA MET A 260 -11.87 -29.64 -7.72
C MET A 260 -13.11 -30.36 -7.19
N LYS A 261 -13.16 -30.67 -5.90
CA LYS A 261 -14.32 -31.30 -5.25
C LYS A 261 -15.57 -30.44 -5.35
N LEU A 262 -15.43 -29.12 -5.13
CA LEU A 262 -16.55 -28.19 -5.30
C LEU A 262 -17.04 -28.18 -6.75
N GLN A 263 -16.14 -28.08 -7.72
CA GLN A 263 -16.51 -28.07 -9.14
C GLN A 263 -17.25 -29.35 -9.54
N GLN A 264 -16.79 -30.52 -9.07
CA GLN A 264 -17.46 -31.79 -9.32
C GLN A 264 -18.87 -31.82 -8.71
N LEU A 265 -19.05 -31.35 -7.47
CA LEU A 265 -20.38 -31.26 -6.86
C LEU A 265 -21.29 -30.26 -7.58
N CYS A 266 -20.75 -29.13 -8.05
CA CYS A 266 -21.53 -28.17 -8.85
C CYS A 266 -21.99 -28.76 -10.19
N SER A 267 -21.31 -29.79 -10.71
CA SER A 267 -21.73 -30.55 -11.89
C SER A 267 -22.77 -31.61 -11.54
N ASP A 268 -22.44 -32.49 -10.58
CA ASP A 268 -23.18 -33.73 -10.37
C ASP A 268 -24.38 -33.56 -9.45
N ASP A 269 -24.23 -32.77 -8.38
CA ASP A 269 -25.27 -32.56 -7.39
C ASP A 269 -25.20 -31.14 -6.76
N PRO A 270 -25.63 -30.10 -7.51
CA PRO A 270 -25.46 -28.71 -7.10
C PRO A 270 -26.10 -28.37 -5.75
N ALA A 271 -27.11 -29.13 -5.31
CA ALA A 271 -27.80 -28.92 -4.03
C ALA A 271 -26.87 -29.15 -2.83
N PHE A 272 -25.85 -29.99 -2.98
CA PHE A 272 -24.88 -30.35 -1.93
C PHE A 272 -23.53 -29.66 -2.13
N ALA A 273 -23.42 -28.70 -3.06
CA ALA A 273 -22.18 -27.95 -3.29
C ALA A 273 -21.65 -27.28 -2.01
N LYS A 274 -22.54 -26.84 -1.11
CA LYS A 274 -22.20 -26.24 0.19
C LYS A 274 -21.64 -27.23 1.22
N ASP A 275 -21.77 -28.54 1.00
CA ASP A 275 -21.43 -29.55 2.01
C ASP A 275 -19.94 -29.90 2.01
N CYS A 276 -19.25 -29.66 0.89
CA CYS A 276 -17.79 -29.79 0.83
C CYS A 276 -17.09 -28.60 1.50
N LYS A 277 -15.80 -28.78 1.84
CA LYS A 277 -14.99 -27.77 2.53
C LYS A 277 -14.99 -26.42 1.81
N ALA A 278 -14.68 -26.41 0.50
CA ALA A 278 -14.63 -25.16 -0.28
C ALA A 278 -16.01 -24.49 -0.36
N GLY A 279 -17.07 -25.26 -0.65
CA GLY A 279 -18.42 -24.71 -0.73
C GLY A 279 -18.89 -24.08 0.57
N ARG A 280 -18.61 -24.73 1.71
CA ARG A 280 -18.94 -24.21 3.04
C ARG A 280 -18.21 -22.91 3.35
N ILE A 281 -16.88 -22.89 3.15
CA ILE A 281 -16.05 -21.70 3.41
C ILE A 281 -16.51 -20.53 2.53
N ILE A 282 -16.74 -20.76 1.24
CA ILE A 282 -17.23 -19.73 0.31
C ILE A 282 -18.61 -19.22 0.77
N TRP A 283 -19.52 -20.13 1.11
CA TRP A 283 -20.85 -19.77 1.58
C TRP A 283 -20.80 -18.89 2.84
N GLU A 284 -20.07 -19.32 3.87
CA GLU A 284 -19.94 -18.60 5.13
C GLU A 284 -19.30 -17.23 4.92
N THR A 285 -18.23 -17.17 4.11
CA THR A 285 -17.53 -15.93 3.79
C THR A 285 -18.43 -14.95 3.05
N VAL A 286 -19.20 -15.43 2.05
CA VAL A 286 -20.12 -14.58 1.28
C VAL A 286 -21.34 -14.15 2.11
N ARG A 287 -21.88 -15.04 2.96
CA ARG A 287 -22.99 -14.72 3.87
C ARG A 287 -22.60 -13.61 4.85
N ASP A 288 -21.40 -13.71 5.41
CA ASP A 288 -20.91 -12.77 6.42
C ASP A 288 -20.15 -11.59 5.79
N TRP A 289 -20.28 -11.38 4.47
CA TRP A 289 -19.62 -10.33 3.73
C TRP A 289 -20.17 -8.95 4.11
N ARG A 290 -19.45 -8.23 4.96
CA ARG A 290 -19.85 -6.90 5.46
C ARG A 290 -19.44 -5.78 4.52
N ASP A 291 -18.24 -5.87 3.95
CA ASP A 291 -17.64 -4.78 3.19
C ASP A 291 -17.99 -4.88 1.70
N THR A 292 -19.13 -4.34 1.33
CA THR A 292 -19.59 -4.26 -0.07
C THR A 292 -19.24 -2.91 -0.69
N ILE A 293 -18.89 -2.89 -1.97
CA ILE A 293 -18.81 -1.66 -2.75
C ILE A 293 -20.17 -1.34 -3.40
N SER A 294 -20.32 -0.12 -3.88
CA SER A 294 -21.40 0.22 -4.79
C SER A 294 -20.84 0.49 -6.19
N PHE A 295 -21.64 1.11 -7.05
CA PHE A 295 -21.15 1.67 -8.29
C PHE A 295 -20.01 2.67 -8.00
N ASP A 296 -18.83 2.35 -8.49
CA ASP A 296 -17.55 3.04 -8.31
C ASP A 296 -17.13 3.88 -9.53
N ARG A 297 -17.97 3.94 -10.57
CA ARG A 297 -17.80 4.78 -11.75
C ARG A 297 -19.01 5.69 -11.95
N PRO A 298 -18.80 6.89 -12.51
CA PRO A 298 -19.92 7.76 -12.88
C PRO A 298 -20.78 7.14 -13.99
N VAL A 299 -20.16 6.35 -14.87
CA VAL A 299 -20.74 5.78 -16.07
C VAL A 299 -20.16 4.39 -16.31
N TYR A 300 -21.00 3.51 -16.88
CA TYR A 300 -20.65 2.17 -17.34
C TYR A 300 -21.16 1.93 -18.77
N TYR A 301 -20.80 0.77 -19.33
CA TYR A 301 -21.14 0.42 -20.71
C TYR A 301 -21.72 -0.99 -20.81
N HIS A 302 -22.83 -1.11 -21.54
CA HIS A 302 -23.43 -2.38 -21.94
C HIS A 302 -23.47 -2.45 -23.47
N ALA A 303 -23.08 -3.58 -24.04
CA ALA A 303 -23.07 -3.76 -25.49
C ALA A 303 -23.84 -5.01 -25.91
N ARG A 304 -24.45 -4.96 -27.10
CA ARG A 304 -25.12 -6.10 -27.74
C ARG A 304 -24.78 -6.18 -29.21
N LEU A 305 -24.53 -7.41 -29.66
CA LEU A 305 -24.44 -7.72 -31.09
C LEU A 305 -25.80 -7.63 -31.74
N LYS A 306 -25.84 -7.09 -32.94
CA LYS A 306 -26.95 -7.20 -33.88
C LYS A 306 -26.41 -7.36 -35.30
N PRO A 307 -27.11 -8.06 -36.20
CA PRO A 307 -26.69 -8.15 -37.59
C PRO A 307 -26.61 -6.75 -38.23
N ALA A 308 -25.61 -6.52 -39.07
CA ALA A 308 -25.43 -5.22 -39.72
C ALA A 308 -26.67 -4.78 -40.52
N GLY A 309 -27.01 -3.49 -40.46
CA GLY A 309 -28.14 -2.93 -41.19
C GLY A 309 -29.54 -3.30 -40.66
N THR A 310 -29.63 -4.04 -39.56
CA THR A 310 -30.91 -4.31 -38.87
C THR A 310 -31.32 -3.19 -37.92
N VAL A 311 -32.60 -3.14 -37.56
CA VAL A 311 -33.16 -2.12 -36.65
C VAL A 311 -32.44 -2.15 -35.30
N PRO A 312 -32.04 -1.00 -34.73
CA PRO A 312 -31.44 -0.92 -33.40
C PRO A 312 -32.38 -1.43 -32.30
N TYR A 313 -31.79 -1.96 -31.23
CA TYR A 313 -32.47 -2.25 -29.97
C TYR A 313 -33.05 -0.98 -29.35
N LEU A 314 -34.22 -1.10 -28.70
CA LEU A 314 -34.83 0.00 -27.97
C LEU A 314 -34.08 0.26 -26.65
N LYS A 315 -34.30 1.44 -26.04
CA LYS A 315 -33.73 1.76 -24.71
C LYS A 315 -34.03 0.68 -23.68
N ASP A 316 -35.26 0.18 -23.68
CA ASP A 316 -35.72 -0.86 -22.75
C ASP A 316 -35.01 -2.19 -22.97
N ASP A 317 -34.70 -2.54 -24.24
CA ASP A 317 -33.98 -3.76 -24.59
C ASP A 317 -32.52 -3.70 -24.13
N MET A 318 -31.91 -2.51 -24.21
CA MET A 318 -30.53 -2.26 -23.75
C MET A 318 -30.42 -2.12 -22.23
N ALA A 319 -31.49 -1.71 -21.54
CA ALA A 319 -31.51 -1.56 -20.10
C ALA A 319 -31.83 -2.88 -19.35
N LYS A 320 -32.38 -3.90 -20.03
CA LYS A 320 -32.89 -5.12 -19.40
C LYS A 320 -32.17 -6.36 -19.88
N ALA A 321 -31.94 -7.34 -19.00
CA ALA A 321 -31.38 -8.62 -19.42
C ALA A 321 -32.37 -9.38 -20.33
N PRO A 322 -31.91 -10.15 -21.34
CA PRO A 322 -32.81 -10.93 -22.19
C PRO A 322 -33.65 -11.90 -21.34
N ARG A 323 -34.96 -12.04 -21.59
CA ARG A 323 -35.84 -12.87 -20.73
C ARG A 323 -36.27 -14.21 -21.31
N LEU A 324 -36.29 -14.35 -22.64
CA LEU A 324 -36.95 -15.49 -23.31
C LEU A 324 -36.00 -16.63 -23.72
N PHE A 325 -34.71 -16.35 -23.95
CA PHE A 325 -33.71 -17.35 -24.35
C PHE A 325 -32.32 -17.03 -23.78
N VAL A 326 -32.17 -17.17 -22.47
CA VAL A 326 -30.92 -16.85 -21.77
C VAL A 326 -29.97 -18.03 -21.79
N LYS A 327 -28.87 -17.91 -22.55
CA LYS A 327 -27.73 -18.81 -22.45
C LYS A 327 -27.08 -18.68 -21.07
N ALA A 328 -26.48 -19.77 -20.59
CA ALA A 328 -25.67 -19.73 -19.39
C ALA A 328 -24.50 -18.77 -19.60
N GLY A 329 -24.30 -17.83 -18.69
CA GLY A 329 -23.11 -17.01 -18.62
C GLY A 329 -22.31 -17.36 -17.38
N ARG A 330 -21.18 -16.67 -17.19
CA ARG A 330 -20.23 -17.01 -16.12
C ARG A 330 -20.91 -17.05 -14.76
N PHE A 331 -21.76 -16.09 -14.44
CA PHE A 331 -22.41 -15.98 -13.13
C PHE A 331 -23.92 -16.28 -13.17
N ASN A 332 -24.50 -16.63 -14.32
CA ASN A 332 -25.92 -16.93 -14.44
C ASN A 332 -26.17 -18.31 -15.02
N GLY A 333 -27.06 -19.06 -14.38
CA GLY A 333 -27.47 -20.37 -14.85
C GLY A 333 -28.38 -20.26 -16.08
N PRO A 334 -28.67 -21.37 -16.75
CA PRO A 334 -29.64 -21.41 -17.84
C PRO A 334 -30.96 -20.77 -17.39
N GLN A 335 -31.57 -19.97 -18.27
CA GLN A 335 -32.86 -19.29 -18.02
C GLN A 335 -32.86 -18.24 -16.89
N LYS A 336 -31.70 -17.92 -16.29
CA LYS A 336 -31.57 -16.80 -15.34
C LYS A 336 -30.99 -15.59 -16.06
N ALA A 337 -31.80 -14.55 -16.21
CA ALA A 337 -31.40 -13.30 -16.84
C ALA A 337 -30.69 -12.40 -15.83
N TYR A 338 -29.37 -12.22 -15.97
CA TYR A 338 -28.60 -11.23 -15.21
C TYR A 338 -28.03 -10.18 -16.15
N TYR A 339 -27.77 -8.99 -15.62
CA TYR A 339 -27.34 -7.84 -16.41
C TYR A 339 -25.83 -7.65 -16.30
N TYR A 340 -25.14 -7.82 -17.44
CA TYR A 340 -23.69 -7.73 -17.57
C TYR A 340 -23.27 -6.41 -18.21
N PHE A 341 -22.26 -5.76 -17.65
CA PHE A 341 -21.75 -4.47 -18.11
C PHE A 341 -20.28 -4.30 -17.73
N SER A 342 -19.61 -3.31 -18.31
CA SER A 342 -18.18 -3.03 -18.11
C SER A 342 -17.97 -1.58 -17.67
N ASP A 343 -16.86 -1.29 -16.99
CA ASP A 343 -16.47 0.08 -16.66
C ASP A 343 -15.89 0.86 -17.84
N THR A 344 -15.63 0.20 -18.97
CA THR A 344 -15.19 0.85 -20.21
C THR A 344 -16.00 0.36 -21.41
N GLU A 345 -16.14 1.22 -22.42
CA GLU A 345 -16.75 0.84 -23.70
C GLU A 345 -15.95 -0.27 -24.37
N HIS A 346 -14.62 -0.13 -24.38
CA HIS A 346 -13.72 -1.12 -24.94
C HIS A 346 -13.92 -2.51 -24.30
N GLY A 347 -14.09 -2.57 -22.98
CA GLY A 347 -14.38 -3.82 -22.28
C GLY A 347 -15.72 -4.43 -22.66
N ALA A 348 -16.77 -3.61 -22.75
CA ALA A 348 -18.08 -4.08 -23.20
C ALA A 348 -18.03 -4.64 -24.63
N MET A 349 -17.28 -3.99 -25.53
CA MET A 349 -17.05 -4.41 -26.91
C MET A 349 -16.23 -5.72 -27.00
N GLN A 350 -15.14 -5.84 -26.25
CA GLN A 350 -14.33 -7.05 -26.24
C GLN A 350 -15.10 -8.31 -25.79
N GLU A 351 -16.02 -8.16 -24.83
CA GLU A 351 -16.79 -9.30 -24.33
C GLU A 351 -17.81 -9.83 -25.33
N ILE A 352 -18.32 -8.96 -26.22
CA ILE A 352 -19.25 -9.35 -27.28
C ILE A 352 -18.55 -9.72 -28.59
N GLY A 353 -17.38 -9.15 -28.89
CA GLY A 353 -16.62 -9.35 -30.13
C GLY A 353 -16.06 -10.76 -30.35
N LYS A 354 -16.27 -11.69 -29.41
CA LYS A 354 -15.91 -13.12 -29.55
C LYS A 354 -16.84 -13.88 -30.53
N HIS A 355 -17.78 -13.19 -31.18
CA HIS A 355 -18.79 -13.77 -32.05
C HIS A 355 -18.94 -12.98 -33.38
N GLY A 356 -18.33 -13.47 -34.47
CA GLY A 356 -18.67 -13.14 -35.86
C GLY A 356 -18.24 -11.77 -36.41
N SER A 357 -17.79 -11.73 -37.67
CA SER A 357 -17.27 -10.54 -38.37
C SER A 357 -18.30 -9.76 -39.21
N GLU A 358 -19.59 -10.13 -39.16
CA GLU A 358 -20.65 -9.47 -39.95
C GLU A 358 -21.68 -8.71 -39.08
N ASP A 359 -21.45 -8.66 -37.76
CA ASP A 359 -22.33 -8.01 -36.80
C ASP A 359 -21.87 -6.58 -36.47
N GLU A 360 -22.84 -5.73 -36.09
CA GLU A 360 -22.62 -4.42 -35.47
C GLU A 360 -22.85 -4.53 -33.97
N ALA A 361 -22.14 -3.72 -33.19
CA ALA A 361 -22.41 -3.57 -31.77
C ALA A 361 -23.29 -2.36 -31.52
N GLN A 362 -24.38 -2.52 -30.77
CA GLN A 362 -25.06 -1.40 -30.13
C GLN A 362 -24.55 -1.24 -28.71
N VAL A 363 -23.98 -0.07 -28.41
CA VAL A 363 -23.40 0.26 -27.11
C VAL A 363 -24.31 1.26 -26.42
N ALA A 364 -24.64 0.97 -25.17
CA ALA A 364 -25.36 1.84 -24.26
C ALA A 364 -24.45 2.31 -23.13
N GLU A 365 -24.44 3.62 -22.92
CA GLU A 365 -23.84 4.26 -21.76
C GLU A 365 -24.87 4.31 -20.65
N ILE A 366 -24.52 3.77 -19.48
CA ILE A 366 -25.46 3.54 -18.39
C ILE A 366 -24.97 4.15 -17.07
N GLU A 367 -25.90 4.67 -16.30
CA GLU A 367 -25.66 5.26 -14.97
C GLU A 367 -26.50 4.53 -13.92
N GLY A 368 -25.90 4.29 -12.75
CA GLY A 368 -26.60 3.70 -11.60
C GLY A 368 -27.66 4.66 -11.03
N LYS A 369 -28.88 4.18 -10.81
CA LYS A 369 -29.99 4.98 -10.22
C LYS A 369 -29.94 5.08 -8.70
N ARG A 370 -29.30 4.10 -8.05
CA ARG A 370 -29.25 3.95 -6.59
C ARG A 370 -28.01 3.18 -6.18
N ASP A 371 -27.71 3.24 -4.90
CA ASP A 371 -26.70 2.38 -4.30
C ASP A 371 -27.14 0.91 -4.34
N VAL A 372 -26.14 0.08 -4.58
CA VAL A 372 -26.18 -1.38 -4.63
C VAL A 372 -25.09 -1.97 -3.76
N ARG A 373 -25.27 -3.23 -3.35
CA ARG A 373 -24.27 -4.03 -2.63
C ARG A 373 -23.55 -4.97 -3.59
N LEU A 374 -22.33 -4.64 -3.98
CA LEU A 374 -21.49 -5.48 -4.84
C LEU A 374 -20.32 -6.05 -4.03
N ILE A 375 -19.96 -7.31 -4.30
CA ILE A 375 -18.64 -7.81 -3.90
C ILE A 375 -17.62 -7.48 -4.99
N ASP A 376 -16.42 -7.10 -4.56
CA ASP A 376 -15.31 -6.82 -5.47
C ASP A 376 -14.39 -8.04 -5.56
N LEU A 377 -14.46 -8.74 -6.69
CA LEU A 377 -13.61 -9.87 -7.07
C LEU A 377 -12.70 -9.52 -8.26
N SER A 378 -12.55 -8.23 -8.57
CA SER A 378 -11.75 -7.77 -9.72
C SER A 378 -10.24 -7.75 -9.46
N GLY A 379 -9.80 -7.79 -8.19
CA GLY A 379 -8.39 -7.64 -7.83
C GLY A 379 -7.46 -8.72 -8.37
N VAL A 380 -6.15 -8.44 -8.39
CA VAL A 380 -5.12 -9.38 -8.85
C VAL A 380 -5.06 -10.58 -7.90
N GLY A 381 -5.49 -11.75 -8.36
CA GLY A 381 -5.15 -13.00 -7.70
C GLY A 381 -3.69 -13.29 -8.00
N ARG A 382 -2.81 -13.22 -7.00
CA ARG A 382 -1.51 -13.89 -7.12
C ARG A 382 -1.80 -15.38 -7.28
N GLY A 383 -1.01 -16.10 -8.09
CA GLY A 383 -1.25 -17.48 -8.53
C GLY A 383 -1.48 -18.55 -7.44
N THR A 384 -1.52 -18.16 -6.16
CA THR A 384 -1.83 -18.99 -5.00
C THR A 384 -3.31 -19.00 -4.60
N ASN A 385 -4.15 -18.05 -5.07
CA ASN A 385 -5.58 -18.04 -4.73
C ASN A 385 -6.39 -18.94 -5.68
N TYR A 386 -6.60 -20.20 -5.28
CA TYR A 386 -7.36 -21.17 -6.07
C TYR A 386 -8.83 -20.78 -6.25
N PHE A 387 -9.44 -20.07 -5.31
CA PHE A 387 -10.80 -19.57 -5.48
C PHE A 387 -10.91 -18.64 -6.70
N LEU A 388 -10.05 -17.62 -6.80
CA LEU A 388 -10.03 -16.71 -7.95
C LEU A 388 -9.64 -17.42 -9.25
N LYS A 389 -8.71 -18.38 -9.19
CA LYS A 389 -8.34 -19.21 -10.35
C LYS A 389 -9.58 -19.89 -10.96
N TYR A 390 -10.39 -20.55 -10.13
CA TYR A 390 -11.59 -21.25 -10.58
C TYR A 390 -12.70 -20.32 -11.08
N LEU A 391 -12.72 -19.06 -10.62
CA LEU A 391 -13.64 -18.06 -11.15
C LEU A 391 -13.26 -17.56 -12.54
N ARG A 392 -11.98 -17.68 -12.91
CA ARG A 392 -11.38 -16.99 -14.06
C ARG A 392 -10.96 -17.91 -15.20
N PHE A 393 -11.18 -19.23 -15.08
CA PHE A 393 -10.84 -20.13 -16.17
C PHE A 393 -11.43 -19.62 -17.50
N PRO A 394 -10.59 -19.55 -18.56
CA PRO A 394 -11.03 -19.05 -19.86
C PRO A 394 -12.07 -20.00 -20.42
N PHE A 395 -13.06 -19.45 -21.12
CA PHE A 395 -14.08 -20.26 -21.75
C PHE A 395 -13.46 -21.07 -22.90
N THR A 396 -13.54 -22.40 -22.84
CA THR A 396 -12.92 -23.30 -23.85
C THR A 396 -13.87 -23.74 -24.97
N ASN A 397 -15.03 -23.08 -25.11
CA ASN A 397 -16.04 -23.37 -26.14
C ASN A 397 -16.52 -24.84 -26.12
N THR A 398 -17.26 -25.19 -25.07
CA THR A 398 -17.87 -26.52 -24.90
C THR A 398 -19.33 -26.53 -25.35
N ASN A 399 -19.80 -27.63 -25.96
CA ASN A 399 -21.22 -27.86 -26.29
C ASN A 399 -22.12 -28.18 -25.07
N GLN A 400 -21.63 -27.99 -23.85
CA GLN A 400 -22.38 -28.26 -22.63
C GLN A 400 -23.39 -27.14 -22.34
N VAL A 401 -24.50 -27.50 -21.69
CA VAL A 401 -25.56 -26.54 -21.28
C VAL A 401 -25.00 -25.48 -20.33
N ILE A 402 -24.13 -25.90 -19.42
CA ILE A 402 -23.32 -25.02 -18.56
C ILE A 402 -21.86 -25.45 -18.77
N PRO A 403 -20.99 -24.55 -19.25
CA PRO A 403 -19.57 -24.83 -19.37
C PRO A 403 -18.93 -25.15 -18.00
N PRO A 404 -17.95 -26.08 -17.92
CA PRO A 404 -17.29 -26.43 -16.66
C PRO A 404 -16.71 -25.22 -15.91
N GLU A 405 -16.20 -24.24 -16.65
CA GLU A 405 -15.61 -23.01 -16.12
C GLU A 405 -16.64 -22.08 -15.49
N TYR A 406 -17.94 -22.33 -15.69
CA TYR A 406 -19.04 -21.52 -15.15
C TYR A 406 -19.64 -22.15 -13.90
N LEU A 407 -19.29 -23.39 -13.55
CA LEU A 407 -19.89 -24.12 -12.42
C LEU A 407 -19.64 -23.41 -11.08
N VAL A 408 -18.37 -23.17 -10.73
CA VAL A 408 -18.00 -22.49 -9.49
C VAL A 408 -18.47 -21.02 -9.47
N PRO A 409 -18.27 -20.22 -10.54
CA PRO A 409 -18.90 -18.90 -10.65
C PRO A 409 -20.41 -18.86 -10.41
N ASN A 410 -21.16 -19.81 -10.96
CA ASN A 410 -22.60 -19.90 -10.75
C ASN A 410 -22.96 -20.20 -9.30
N PHE A 411 -22.20 -21.06 -8.63
CA PHE A 411 -22.35 -21.32 -7.20
C PHE A 411 -22.11 -20.03 -6.39
N VAL A 412 -21.03 -19.30 -6.66
CA VAL A 412 -20.74 -18.02 -5.97
C VAL A 412 -21.86 -16.99 -6.18
N ALA A 413 -22.39 -16.88 -7.39
CA ALA A 413 -23.52 -15.99 -7.66
C ALA A 413 -24.77 -16.37 -6.85
N GLN A 414 -25.04 -17.65 -6.66
CA GLN A 414 -26.14 -18.12 -5.80
C GLN A 414 -25.90 -17.77 -4.33
N CYS A 415 -24.67 -17.94 -3.82
CA CYS A 415 -24.29 -17.51 -2.48
C CYS A 415 -24.55 -16.01 -2.29
N CYS A 416 -24.11 -15.18 -3.25
CA CYS A 416 -24.28 -13.72 -3.20
C CYS A 416 -25.75 -13.33 -3.14
N ARG A 417 -26.57 -13.92 -4.03
CA ARG A 417 -28.02 -13.66 -4.06
C ARG A 417 -28.69 -14.01 -2.74
N HIS A 418 -28.32 -15.14 -2.13
CA HIS A 418 -28.89 -15.53 -0.85
C HIS A 418 -28.45 -14.62 0.30
N ALA A 419 -27.23 -14.07 0.23
CA ALA A 419 -26.70 -13.13 1.21
C ALA A 419 -27.24 -11.68 1.05
N GLY A 420 -28.17 -11.44 0.10
CA GLY A 420 -28.69 -10.10 -0.17
C GLY A 420 -27.65 -9.15 -0.74
N ILE A 421 -26.69 -9.68 -1.49
CA ILE A 421 -25.71 -8.92 -2.30
C ILE A 421 -26.34 -8.78 -3.69
N ASP A 422 -26.28 -7.59 -4.29
CA ASP A 422 -26.96 -7.23 -5.55
C ASP A 422 -26.17 -7.62 -6.81
N GLY A 423 -24.87 -7.88 -6.68
CA GLY A 423 -24.01 -8.19 -7.81
C GLY A 423 -22.55 -8.43 -7.48
N ILE A 424 -21.74 -8.60 -8.52
CA ILE A 424 -20.32 -8.88 -8.45
C ILE A 424 -19.60 -7.97 -9.43
N LYS A 425 -18.59 -7.25 -8.96
CA LYS A 425 -17.53 -6.69 -9.80
C LYS A 425 -16.46 -7.77 -9.96
N TYR A 426 -16.09 -8.10 -11.20
CA TYR A 426 -15.16 -9.18 -11.49
C TYR A 426 -14.14 -8.76 -12.56
N TYR A 427 -13.07 -9.52 -12.62
CA TYR A 427 -11.97 -9.29 -13.55
C TYR A 427 -12.44 -9.50 -15.00
N GLY A 428 -12.29 -8.48 -15.84
CA GLY A 428 -12.46 -8.58 -17.29
C GLY A 428 -11.12 -8.76 -17.98
N SER A 429 -10.29 -7.70 -17.95
CA SER A 429 -8.94 -7.69 -18.53
C SER A 429 -8.01 -6.72 -17.80
N LYS A 430 -6.81 -6.52 -18.36
CA LYS A 430 -5.82 -5.51 -17.95
C LYS A 430 -6.25 -4.07 -18.19
N THR A 431 -7.41 -3.83 -18.75
CA THR A 431 -7.87 -2.47 -19.12
C THR A 431 -9.31 -2.21 -18.72
N TYR A 432 -10.02 -3.21 -18.17
CA TYR A 432 -11.38 -3.04 -17.69
C TYR A 432 -11.78 -4.07 -16.64
N SER A 433 -12.71 -3.66 -15.79
CA SER A 433 -13.48 -4.54 -14.92
C SER A 433 -14.87 -4.77 -15.49
N ASN A 434 -15.38 -5.97 -15.29
CA ASN A 434 -16.75 -6.30 -15.62
C ASN A 434 -17.59 -6.39 -14.36
N TYR A 435 -18.89 -6.33 -14.56
CA TYR A 435 -19.88 -6.33 -13.51
C TYR A 435 -21.05 -7.19 -13.94
N VAL A 436 -21.65 -7.82 -12.96
CA VAL A 436 -22.93 -8.52 -13.11
C VAL A 436 -23.82 -8.15 -11.95
N VAL A 437 -25.07 -7.82 -12.26
CA VAL A 437 -26.12 -7.59 -11.25
C VAL A 437 -27.32 -8.49 -11.54
N TRP A 438 -28.05 -8.83 -10.48
CA TRP A 438 -29.19 -9.73 -10.57
C TRP A 438 -30.48 -9.03 -11.01
N ASP A 439 -30.57 -7.73 -10.75
CA ASP A 439 -31.70 -6.86 -11.10
C ASP A 439 -31.29 -5.90 -12.21
N ASP A 440 -32.07 -5.88 -13.29
CA ASP A 440 -31.84 -5.05 -14.47
C ASP A 440 -32.53 -3.67 -14.39
N GLY A 441 -33.33 -3.41 -13.35
CA GLY A 441 -33.99 -2.12 -13.11
C GLY A 441 -33.06 -0.99 -12.64
N LEU A 442 -31.78 -1.28 -12.40
CA LEU A 442 -30.83 -0.44 -11.67
C LEU A 442 -30.26 0.72 -12.47
N PHE A 443 -30.44 0.75 -13.79
CA PHE A 443 -29.73 1.67 -14.67
C PHE A 443 -30.63 2.62 -15.45
N ARG A 444 -30.11 3.83 -15.68
CA ARG A 444 -30.61 4.81 -16.64
C ARG A 444 -29.71 4.82 -17.86
N ILE A 445 -30.29 4.77 -19.06
CA ILE A 445 -29.54 4.92 -20.31
C ILE A 445 -29.24 6.41 -20.55
N ALA A 446 -27.97 6.79 -20.43
CA ALA A 446 -27.47 8.13 -20.70
C ALA A 446 -27.39 8.38 -22.21
N SER A 447 -26.73 7.48 -22.95
CA SER A 447 -26.58 7.55 -24.40
C SER A 447 -26.62 6.16 -25.04
N MET A 448 -26.89 6.08 -26.34
CA MET A 448 -26.76 4.84 -27.13
C MET A 448 -26.19 5.17 -28.50
N ARG A 449 -25.35 4.29 -29.03
CA ARG A 449 -24.76 4.38 -30.36
C ARG A 449 -24.56 3.00 -30.97
N VAL A 450 -24.45 2.96 -32.29
CA VAL A 450 -24.05 1.75 -33.03
C VAL A 450 -22.60 1.94 -33.45
N VAL A 451 -21.79 0.91 -33.23
CA VAL A 451 -20.35 0.87 -33.49
C VAL A 451 -20.05 -0.38 -34.33
N PRO A 452 -19.27 -0.26 -35.43
CA PRO A 452 -18.77 -1.42 -36.14
C PRO A 452 -17.92 -2.32 -35.22
N ILE A 453 -17.94 -3.62 -35.47
CA ILE A 453 -17.02 -4.55 -34.80
C ILE A 453 -15.79 -4.68 -35.71
N GLU A 454 -14.62 -4.36 -35.16
CA GLU A 454 -13.32 -4.50 -35.85
C GLU A 454 -12.79 -5.94 -35.81
#